data_AF-A0A858RF14-F1
#
_entry.id   AF-A0A858RF14-F1
#
_cell.length_a   1.000
_cell.length_b   1.000
_cell.length_c   1.000
_cell.angle_alpha   90.00
_cell.angle_beta   90.00
_cell.angle_gamma   90.00
#
_symmetry.space_group_name_H-M   'P 1'
#
loop_
_entity.id
_entity.type
_entity.pdbx_description
1 polymer ?
#
loop_
_entity_poly.entity_id
_entity_poly.type
_entity_poly.pdbx_seq_one_letter_code
_entity_poly.pdbx_strand_id
1 'polypeptide(L)'
;MKAALFFFALCAVATAETVTLTPVKDSDVYSYLDMTVGNSITLNVNASVGMQHSNHALIQFNLAALGMPANEIASAKLKIYSMLPGSEFGGSFRAGDIAIHRQGATWTETGLKWSHLQPLEKVAVMPVTQSNAWVEVDITSLVAQWVTTPASNFGLLMRPDAENVEPGMNAEFVGREVAAYSPQLIVTRGIPPATAPPVMAITNQGGQIIIEWPVTGSSGWTLQESDQPTSGWAATAATATQTNGVWRVVQTPGSSASRFFRLNKP
;
A
#
# COMPACT_ATOMS: atom_id res chain seq x y z
N MET A 1 10.09 -44.70 -29.42
CA MET A 1 10.29 -44.36 -27.99
C MET A 1 9.48 -43.12 -27.68
N LYS A 2 8.55 -43.16 -26.73
CA LYS A 2 7.81 -41.99 -26.25
C LYS A 2 8.67 -41.29 -25.20
N ALA A 3 9.20 -40.10 -25.51
CA ALA A 3 9.94 -39.30 -24.54
C ALA A 3 8.95 -38.57 -23.63
N ALA A 4 9.09 -38.78 -22.31
CA ALA A 4 8.35 -38.05 -21.29
C ALA A 4 8.98 -36.67 -21.09
N LEU A 5 8.16 -35.63 -21.11
CA LEU A 5 8.57 -34.24 -20.96
C LEU A 5 8.32 -33.82 -19.50
N PHE A 6 9.38 -33.54 -18.75
CA PHE A 6 9.29 -32.98 -17.39
C PHE A 6 9.49 -31.47 -17.44
N PHE A 7 8.50 -30.72 -16.96
CA PHE A 7 8.58 -29.27 -16.77
C PHE A 7 8.93 -28.96 -15.31
N PHE A 8 9.99 -28.20 -15.09
CA PHE A 8 10.26 -27.53 -13.82
C PHE A 8 10.12 -26.03 -14.05
N ALA A 9 9.09 -25.42 -13.45
CA ALA A 9 8.94 -23.97 -13.40
C ALA A 9 9.58 -23.44 -12.11
N LEU A 10 10.63 -22.63 -12.24
CA LEU A 10 11.19 -21.87 -11.12
C LEU A 10 10.32 -20.61 -10.96
N CYS A 11 9.53 -20.52 -9.90
CA CYS A 11 8.72 -19.35 -9.58
C CYS A 11 9.52 -18.45 -8.62
N ALA A 12 9.91 -17.25 -9.05
CA ALA A 12 10.44 -16.25 -8.13
C ALA A 12 9.29 -15.72 -7.27
N VAL A 13 9.41 -15.82 -5.94
CA VAL A 13 8.43 -15.26 -5.00
C VAL A 13 8.77 -13.79 -4.81
N ALA A 14 7.97 -12.90 -5.40
CA ALA A 14 8.07 -11.47 -5.08
C ALA A 14 7.54 -11.24 -3.66
N THR A 15 8.35 -10.61 -2.81
CA THR A 15 7.96 -10.22 -1.45
C THR A 15 7.24 -8.89 -1.48
N ALA A 16 6.16 -8.75 -0.70
CA ALA A 16 5.45 -7.48 -0.55
C ALA A 16 6.39 -6.40 0.02
N GLU A 17 6.46 -5.25 -0.65
CA GLU A 17 7.20 -4.08 -0.21
C GLU A 17 6.34 -3.27 0.77
N THR A 18 6.91 -2.76 1.87
CA THR A 18 6.20 -1.87 2.79
C THR A 18 6.95 -0.55 2.94
N VAL A 19 6.22 0.55 2.83
CA VAL A 19 6.71 1.92 3.03
C VAL A 19 5.99 2.54 4.22
N THR A 20 6.74 3.12 5.14
CA THR A 20 6.20 3.85 6.30
C THR A 20 6.42 5.34 6.11
N LEU A 21 5.35 6.12 6.13
CA LEU A 21 5.38 7.58 6.07
C LEU A 21 5.11 8.17 7.45
N THR A 22 5.83 9.23 7.79
CA THR A 22 5.54 10.08 8.95
C THR A 22 4.62 11.23 8.53
N PRO A 23 3.79 11.77 9.44
CA PRO A 23 2.98 12.94 9.13
C PRO A 23 3.87 14.14 8.84
N VAL A 24 3.41 14.99 7.92
CA VAL A 24 4.01 16.30 7.67
C VAL A 24 3.45 17.39 8.57
N LYS A 25 2.21 17.20 9.03
CA LYS A 25 1.52 18.10 9.96
C LYS A 25 0.54 17.30 10.81
N ASP A 26 0.42 17.66 12.07
CA ASP A 26 -0.63 17.24 12.99
C ASP A 26 -0.95 18.35 14.00
N SER A 27 -2.18 18.34 14.50
CA SER A 27 -2.63 19.24 15.56
C SER A 27 -3.99 18.78 16.04
N ASP A 28 -4.32 19.10 17.26
CA ASP A 28 -5.67 19.05 17.78
C ASP A 28 -6.24 20.46 18.02
N VAL A 29 -7.55 20.52 18.21
CA VAL A 29 -8.27 21.73 18.59
C VAL A 29 -9.28 21.41 19.67
N TYR A 30 -9.27 22.25 20.69
CA TYR A 30 -10.27 22.25 21.74
C TYR A 30 -11.41 23.22 21.43
N SER A 31 -12.64 22.70 21.36
CA SER A 31 -13.82 23.50 20.97
C SER A 31 -14.11 24.73 21.85
N TYR A 32 -13.74 24.71 23.14
CA TYR A 32 -14.06 25.80 24.08
C TYR A 32 -13.13 26.99 23.87
N LEU A 33 -11.83 26.72 23.79
CA LEU A 33 -10.81 27.75 23.63
C LEU A 33 -10.62 28.14 22.16
N ASP A 34 -11.07 27.31 21.22
CA ASP A 34 -10.92 27.48 19.77
C ASP A 34 -9.48 27.87 19.38
N MET A 35 -8.52 27.24 20.03
CA MET A 35 -7.10 27.54 19.89
C MET A 35 -6.33 26.32 19.40
N THR A 36 -5.35 26.58 18.55
CA THR A 36 -4.31 25.62 18.21
C THR A 36 -3.48 25.31 19.45
N VAL A 37 -3.13 24.04 19.61
CA VAL A 37 -2.17 23.61 20.63
C VAL A 37 -0.73 23.54 20.10
N GLY A 38 -0.51 24.04 18.86
CA GLY A 38 0.72 24.04 18.04
C GLY A 38 2.02 23.54 18.70
N ASN A 39 2.66 22.56 18.06
CA ASN A 39 3.83 21.80 18.55
C ASN A 39 3.56 21.01 19.85
N SER A 40 2.30 20.68 20.13
CA SER A 40 1.97 19.71 21.17
C SER A 40 2.60 18.37 20.84
N ILE A 41 3.15 17.69 21.84
CA ILE A 41 3.66 16.34 21.69
C ILE A 41 2.53 15.29 21.65
N THR A 42 1.28 15.73 21.74
CA THR A 42 0.08 14.89 21.78
C THR A 42 -1.06 15.43 20.92
N LEU A 43 -2.00 14.53 20.60
CA LEU A 43 -3.23 14.76 19.87
C LEU A 43 -4.42 14.26 20.70
N ASN A 44 -5.32 15.15 21.10
CA ASN A 44 -6.47 14.80 21.95
C ASN A 44 -7.72 14.51 21.12
N VAL A 45 -8.43 13.44 21.50
CA VAL A 45 -9.75 13.09 20.96
C VAL A 45 -10.70 12.74 22.10
N ASN A 46 -11.66 13.62 22.37
CA ASN A 46 -12.62 13.40 23.45
C ASN A 46 -14.00 14.00 23.15
N ALA A 47 -15.01 13.46 23.84
CA ALA A 47 -16.39 13.94 23.80
C ALA A 47 -16.86 14.34 25.20
N SER A 48 -17.80 15.28 25.27
CA SER A 48 -18.55 15.63 26.49
C SER A 48 -20.00 15.99 26.13
N VAL A 49 -20.94 15.76 27.04
CA VAL A 49 -22.35 16.13 26.89
C VAL A 49 -22.58 17.59 27.28
N GLY A 50 -23.40 18.31 26.50
CA GLY A 50 -23.92 19.63 26.92
C GLY A 50 -23.12 20.86 26.50
N MET A 51 -22.09 20.69 25.65
CA MET A 51 -21.33 21.70 24.88
C MET A 51 -19.91 22.11 25.35
N GLN A 52 -19.14 22.48 24.31
CA GLN A 52 -17.86 23.18 24.20
C GLN A 52 -16.56 22.48 24.60
N HIS A 53 -16.55 21.30 25.23
CA HIS A 53 -15.28 20.72 25.72
C HIS A 53 -14.78 19.48 24.93
N SER A 54 -15.13 19.38 23.65
CA SER A 54 -14.61 18.31 22.78
C SER A 54 -13.27 18.69 22.15
N ASN A 55 -12.42 17.70 21.95
CA ASN A 55 -11.15 17.80 21.23
C ASN A 55 -11.20 16.92 19.99
N HIS A 56 -10.81 17.48 18.84
CA HIS A 56 -10.63 16.75 17.58
C HIS A 56 -9.20 16.94 17.08
N ALA A 57 -8.65 15.92 16.45
CA ALA A 57 -7.29 15.92 15.93
C ALA A 57 -7.27 15.83 14.41
N LEU A 58 -6.31 16.52 13.78
CA LEU A 58 -5.99 16.40 12.37
C LEU A 58 -4.58 15.85 12.20
N ILE A 59 -4.41 15.05 11.16
CA ILE A 59 -3.12 14.53 10.74
C ILE A 59 -3.04 14.49 9.21
N GLN A 60 -1.92 14.92 8.64
CA GLN A 60 -1.71 14.92 7.19
C GLN A 60 -0.37 14.27 6.84
N PHE A 61 -0.37 13.41 5.82
CA PHE A 61 0.81 12.74 5.29
C PHE A 61 1.14 13.24 3.88
N ASN A 62 2.43 13.30 3.55
CA ASN A 62 2.88 13.55 2.18
C ASN A 62 3.09 12.22 1.45
N LEU A 63 2.23 11.91 0.48
CA LEU A 63 2.32 10.67 -0.30
C LEU A 63 3.31 10.75 -1.47
N ALA A 64 3.95 11.89 -1.74
CA ALA A 64 4.89 12.01 -2.85
C ALA A 64 6.08 11.04 -2.72
N ALA A 65 6.48 10.72 -1.48
CA ALA A 65 7.55 9.78 -1.18
C ALA A 65 7.13 8.30 -1.30
N LEU A 66 5.85 8.00 -1.57
CA LEU A 66 5.36 6.62 -1.61
C LEU A 66 5.91 5.83 -2.79
N GLY A 67 6.10 6.48 -3.96
CA GLY A 67 6.64 5.80 -5.16
C GLY A 67 5.81 4.61 -5.65
N MET A 68 4.53 4.53 -5.26
CA MET A 68 3.63 3.41 -5.54
C MET A 68 2.38 3.93 -6.26
N PRO A 69 2.02 3.40 -7.44
CA PRO A 69 0.78 3.76 -8.10
C PRO A 69 -0.42 3.16 -7.36
N ALA A 70 -1.59 3.79 -7.51
CA ALA A 70 -2.77 3.46 -6.71
C ALA A 70 -3.22 1.98 -6.86
N ASN A 71 -3.08 1.41 -8.05
CA ASN A 71 -3.44 0.01 -8.34
C ASN A 71 -2.46 -1.02 -7.77
N GLU A 72 -1.33 -0.59 -7.23
CA GLU A 72 -0.35 -1.45 -6.57
C GLU A 72 -0.42 -1.35 -5.04
N ILE A 73 -1.31 -0.53 -4.48
CA ILE A 73 -1.53 -0.47 -3.03
C ILE A 73 -2.44 -1.64 -2.63
N ALA A 74 -1.90 -2.60 -1.88
CA ALA A 74 -2.71 -3.70 -1.33
C ALA A 74 -3.31 -3.35 0.04
N SER A 75 -2.57 -2.60 0.86
CA SER A 75 -3.08 -2.08 2.12
C SER A 75 -2.46 -0.74 2.46
N ALA A 76 -3.21 0.11 3.16
CA ALA A 76 -2.70 1.28 3.83
C ALA A 76 -3.37 1.42 5.19
N LYS A 77 -2.56 1.48 6.25
CA LYS A 77 -3.03 1.59 7.63
C LYS A 77 -2.51 2.85 8.28
N LEU A 78 -3.42 3.63 8.87
CA LEU A 78 -3.05 4.62 9.87
C LEU A 78 -2.74 3.88 11.16
N LYS A 79 -1.59 4.19 11.76
CA LYS A 79 -1.14 3.64 13.03
C LYS A 79 -0.77 4.78 13.98
N ILE A 80 -1.41 4.83 15.14
CA ILE A 80 -1.19 5.88 16.14
C ILE A 80 -1.07 5.28 17.53
N TYR A 81 -0.26 5.90 18.40
CA TYR A 81 -0.02 5.40 19.75
C TYR A 81 -0.93 6.11 20.74
N SER A 82 -1.87 5.36 21.34
CA SER A 82 -2.71 5.81 22.44
C SER A 82 -1.86 5.87 23.72
N MET A 83 -1.94 6.96 24.46
CA MET A 83 -1.27 7.15 25.76
C MET A 83 -2.29 7.49 26.85
N LEU A 84 -1.83 7.49 28.10
CA LEU A 84 -2.68 7.91 29.21
C LEU A 84 -2.93 9.43 29.12
N PRO A 85 -4.20 9.89 29.12
CA PRO A 85 -4.50 11.32 29.05
C PRO A 85 -3.89 12.13 30.20
N GLY A 86 -3.40 13.33 29.90
CA GLY A 86 -2.93 14.30 30.89
C GLY A 86 -4.05 14.81 31.81
N SER A 87 -3.67 15.38 32.97
CA SER A 87 -4.62 15.91 33.94
C SER A 87 -5.44 17.09 33.43
N GLU A 88 -4.95 17.78 32.39
CA GLU A 88 -5.63 18.91 31.73
C GLU A 88 -7.01 18.52 31.18
N PHE A 89 -7.18 17.24 30.80
CA PHE A 89 -8.43 16.71 30.24
C PHE A 89 -9.02 15.59 31.12
N GLY A 90 -8.87 15.72 32.44
CA GLY A 90 -9.44 14.80 33.44
C GLY A 90 -8.58 13.57 33.75
N GLY A 91 -7.40 13.43 33.15
CA GLY A 91 -6.34 12.48 33.55
C GLY A 91 -6.65 10.99 33.42
N SER A 92 -7.86 10.64 32.95
CA SER A 92 -8.36 9.28 32.93
C SER A 92 -8.70 8.86 31.51
N PHE A 93 -8.10 7.75 31.07
CA PHE A 93 -8.45 7.12 29.81
C PHE A 93 -9.90 6.60 29.85
N ARG A 94 -10.65 6.85 28.77
CA ARG A 94 -11.98 6.27 28.56
C ARG A 94 -12.08 5.75 27.14
N ALA A 95 -12.26 4.44 27.03
CA ALA A 95 -12.35 3.74 25.75
C ALA A 95 -13.51 4.26 24.88
N GLY A 96 -13.36 4.14 23.58
CA GLY A 96 -14.37 4.52 22.61
C GLY A 96 -13.89 4.37 21.17
N ASP A 97 -14.81 4.58 20.25
CA ASP A 97 -14.55 4.49 18.82
C ASP A 97 -14.25 5.87 18.23
N ILE A 98 -13.16 5.99 17.47
CA ILE A 98 -12.82 7.21 16.75
C ILE A 98 -13.34 7.10 15.31
N ALA A 99 -14.15 8.07 14.89
CA ALA A 99 -14.48 8.28 13.49
C ALA A 99 -13.33 8.96 12.77
N ILE A 100 -12.84 8.31 11.72
CA ILE A 100 -11.86 8.89 10.81
C ILE A 100 -12.62 9.48 9.62
N HIS A 101 -12.50 10.78 9.44
CA HIS A 101 -13.08 11.52 8.31
C HIS A 101 -11.99 12.07 7.40
N ARG A 102 -12.29 12.20 6.11
CA ARG A 102 -11.46 13.05 5.25
C ARG A 102 -11.68 14.53 5.62
N GLN A 103 -10.60 15.28 5.75
CA GLN A 103 -10.66 16.74 5.89
C GLN A 103 -10.93 17.39 4.52
N GLY A 104 -11.83 18.37 4.49
CA GLY A 104 -12.27 19.02 3.25
C GLY A 104 -11.47 20.24 2.80
N ALA A 105 -10.66 20.84 3.68
CA ALA A 105 -9.92 22.07 3.40
C ALA A 105 -8.49 22.06 3.95
N THR A 106 -7.64 22.85 3.31
CA THR A 106 -6.26 23.11 3.75
C THR A 106 -6.20 23.75 5.13
N TRP A 107 -5.15 23.46 5.87
CA TRP A 107 -4.91 23.99 7.21
C TRP A 107 -3.40 24.06 7.53
N THR A 108 -3.06 24.85 8.55
CA THR A 108 -1.72 24.99 9.13
C THR A 108 -1.76 24.65 10.62
N GLU A 109 -0.70 24.07 11.16
CA GLU A 109 -0.64 23.66 12.58
C GLU A 109 -0.80 24.84 13.55
N THR A 110 -0.31 26.02 13.16
CA THR A 110 -0.40 27.26 13.95
C THR A 110 -1.65 28.09 13.66
N GLY A 111 -2.47 27.70 12.69
CA GLY A 111 -3.70 28.39 12.31
C GLY A 111 -4.97 27.55 12.45
N LEU A 112 -4.88 26.27 12.85
CA LEU A 112 -6.02 25.37 12.95
C LEU A 112 -7.00 25.81 14.04
N LYS A 113 -8.28 25.89 13.71
CA LYS A 113 -9.36 26.27 14.63
C LYS A 113 -10.51 25.31 14.45
N TRP A 114 -11.45 25.30 15.38
CA TRP A 114 -12.62 24.45 15.36
C TRP A 114 -13.45 24.69 14.10
N SER A 115 -13.56 25.96 13.69
CA SER A 115 -14.23 26.37 12.45
C SER A 115 -13.52 25.92 11.16
N HIS A 116 -12.25 25.49 11.23
CA HIS A 116 -11.51 24.93 10.10
C HIS A 116 -11.76 23.43 9.90
N LEU A 117 -12.35 22.75 10.89
CA LEU A 117 -12.70 21.34 10.78
C LEU A 117 -13.81 21.18 9.74
N GLN A 118 -13.53 20.45 8.67
CA GLN A 118 -14.47 20.20 7.58
C GLN A 118 -14.56 18.68 7.35
N PRO A 119 -15.25 17.94 8.23
CA PRO A 119 -15.46 16.52 8.04
C PRO A 119 -16.25 16.28 6.75
N LEU A 120 -15.63 15.61 5.79
CA LEU A 120 -16.33 15.02 4.66
C LEU A 120 -16.81 13.62 5.04
N GLU A 121 -16.73 12.66 4.12
CA GLU A 121 -17.14 11.29 4.38
C GLU A 121 -16.34 10.65 5.54
N LYS A 122 -17.04 9.82 6.33
CA LYS A 122 -16.40 8.91 7.30
C LYS A 122 -15.77 7.77 6.52
N VAL A 123 -14.45 7.60 6.62
CA VAL A 123 -13.69 6.59 5.87
C VAL A 123 -13.44 5.33 6.67
N ALA A 124 -13.36 5.44 7.99
CA ALA A 124 -13.18 4.30 8.88
C ALA A 124 -13.62 4.63 10.31
N VAL A 125 -13.74 3.58 11.12
CA VAL A 125 -13.91 3.66 12.57
C VAL A 125 -12.76 2.90 13.22
N MET A 126 -12.11 3.52 14.20
CA MET A 126 -10.95 2.97 14.90
C MET A 126 -11.29 2.76 16.37
N PRO A 127 -11.49 1.50 16.82
CA PRO A 127 -11.75 1.20 18.22
C PRO A 127 -10.51 1.44 19.09
N VAL A 128 -10.65 2.22 20.15
CA VAL A 128 -9.58 2.51 21.12
C VAL A 128 -10.00 1.95 22.47
N THR A 129 -9.49 0.77 22.81
CA THR A 129 -9.92 0.01 23.99
C THR A 129 -9.00 0.18 25.20
N GLN A 130 -7.77 0.66 25.00
CA GLN A 130 -6.78 0.87 26.05
C GLN A 130 -5.80 2.02 25.72
N SER A 131 -5.18 2.57 26.77
CA SER A 131 -4.02 3.46 26.67
C SER A 131 -2.70 2.67 26.64
N ASN A 132 -1.61 3.36 26.29
CA ASN A 132 -0.26 2.81 26.16
C ASN A 132 -0.15 1.69 25.12
N ALA A 133 -0.84 1.85 23.99
CA ALA A 133 -0.91 0.85 22.93
C ALA A 133 -0.99 1.50 21.55
N TRP A 134 -0.41 0.80 20.58
CA TRP A 134 -0.65 1.13 19.17
C TRP A 134 -2.06 0.72 18.76
N VAL A 135 -2.73 1.62 18.04
CA VAL A 135 -4.03 1.39 17.43
C VAL A 135 -3.88 1.58 15.92
N GLU A 136 -4.54 0.73 15.14
CA GLU A 136 -4.44 0.74 13.69
C GLU A 136 -5.83 0.74 13.06
N VAL A 137 -5.95 1.41 11.91
CA VAL A 137 -7.18 1.42 11.12
C VAL A 137 -6.85 1.42 9.62
N ASP A 138 -7.60 0.63 8.86
CA ASP A 138 -7.47 0.53 7.41
C ASP A 138 -8.07 1.77 6.74
N ILE A 139 -7.28 2.42 5.90
CA ILE A 139 -7.69 3.56 5.05
C ILE A 139 -7.23 3.36 3.60
N THR A 140 -7.06 2.11 3.16
CA THR A 140 -6.50 1.70 1.87
C THR A 140 -7.16 2.43 0.70
N SER A 141 -8.50 2.43 0.67
CA SER A 141 -9.27 3.05 -0.41
C SER A 141 -9.01 4.55 -0.52
N LEU A 142 -8.89 5.24 0.62
CA LEU A 142 -8.62 6.68 0.65
C LEU A 142 -7.19 6.99 0.19
N VAL A 143 -6.19 6.20 0.62
CA VAL A 143 -4.80 6.41 0.20
C VAL A 143 -4.66 6.17 -1.31
N ALA A 144 -5.30 5.14 -1.87
CA ALA A 144 -5.34 4.92 -3.32
C ALA A 144 -5.99 6.09 -4.08
N GLN A 145 -7.06 6.67 -3.52
CA GLN A 145 -7.67 7.88 -4.07
C GLN A 145 -6.72 9.08 -4.04
N TRP A 146 -6.00 9.30 -2.92
CA TRP A 146 -5.04 10.39 -2.80
C TRP A 146 -3.82 10.23 -3.71
N VAL A 147 -3.37 9.00 -3.97
CA VAL A 147 -2.33 8.76 -4.99
C VAL A 147 -2.83 9.12 -6.38
N THR A 148 -4.10 8.83 -6.69
CA THR A 148 -4.71 9.18 -7.98
C THR A 148 -4.97 10.69 -8.11
N THR A 149 -5.37 11.35 -7.01
CA THR A 149 -5.69 12.79 -6.96
C THR A 149 -5.01 13.46 -5.77
N PRO A 150 -3.69 13.75 -5.84
CA PRO A 150 -2.92 14.27 -4.69
C PRO A 150 -3.46 15.59 -4.13
N ALA A 151 -4.05 16.43 -4.98
CA ALA A 151 -4.64 17.71 -4.57
C ALA A 151 -5.86 17.56 -3.64
N SER A 152 -6.41 16.36 -3.48
CA SER A 152 -7.54 16.07 -2.58
C SER A 152 -7.12 15.63 -1.16
N ASN A 153 -5.81 15.50 -0.92
CA ASN A 153 -5.26 15.14 0.39
C ASN A 153 -5.10 16.38 1.28
N PHE A 154 -6.11 16.65 2.10
CA PHE A 154 -6.04 17.65 3.17
C PHE A 154 -5.85 17.04 4.57
N GLY A 155 -5.58 15.72 4.63
CA GLY A 155 -5.41 14.97 5.87
C GLY A 155 -6.69 14.28 6.37
N LEU A 156 -6.55 13.67 7.54
CA LEU A 156 -7.59 12.94 8.26
C LEU A 156 -8.00 13.76 9.48
N LEU A 157 -9.31 13.89 9.68
CA LEU A 157 -9.92 14.42 10.89
C LEU A 157 -10.36 13.23 11.76
N MET A 158 -9.82 13.17 12.97
CA MET A 158 -10.12 12.19 14.00
C MET A 158 -11.01 12.84 15.05
N ARG A 159 -12.17 12.24 15.27
CA ARG A 159 -13.14 12.70 16.27
C ARG A 159 -13.86 11.52 16.91
N PRO A 160 -14.48 11.70 18.08
CA PRO A 160 -15.36 10.69 18.64
C PRO A 160 -16.44 10.25 17.63
N ASP A 161 -16.65 8.94 17.45
CA ASP A 161 -17.74 8.43 16.59
C ASP A 161 -19.12 8.71 17.21
N ALA A 162 -19.20 8.68 18.55
CA ALA A 162 -20.35 9.11 19.31
C ALA A 162 -20.03 10.42 20.06
N GLU A 163 -20.50 11.54 19.52
CA GLU A 163 -20.49 12.83 20.20
C GLU A 163 -21.70 12.95 21.13
N ASN A 164 -21.56 13.70 22.23
CA ASN A 164 -22.63 13.94 23.21
C ASN A 164 -23.14 12.67 23.94
N VAL A 165 -22.23 11.80 24.37
CA VAL A 165 -22.52 10.66 25.25
C VAL A 165 -21.79 10.82 26.58
N GLU A 166 -22.41 10.40 27.70
CA GLU A 166 -21.76 10.29 29.01
C GLU A 166 -21.66 8.82 29.50
N PRO A 167 -20.49 8.35 29.97
CA PRO A 167 -19.21 9.07 29.92
C PRO A 167 -18.69 9.15 28.47
N GLY A 168 -18.27 10.33 28.03
CA GLY A 168 -17.67 10.50 26.71
C GLY A 168 -16.30 9.84 26.62
N MET A 169 -15.86 9.44 25.42
CA MET A 169 -14.50 8.90 25.27
C MET A 169 -13.46 9.96 25.65
N ASN A 170 -12.30 9.50 26.11
CA ASN A 170 -11.15 10.34 26.39
C ASN A 170 -9.88 9.59 26.05
N ALA A 171 -9.34 9.89 24.89
CA ALA A 171 -8.10 9.32 24.40
C ALA A 171 -7.14 10.44 24.00
N GLU A 172 -5.88 10.25 24.36
CA GLU A 172 -4.77 11.11 23.95
C GLU A 172 -3.79 10.24 23.17
N PHE A 173 -3.30 10.77 22.05
CA PHE A 173 -2.37 10.08 21.18
C PHE A 173 -1.05 10.83 21.12
N VAL A 174 0.02 10.12 20.85
CA VAL A 174 1.32 10.76 20.64
C VAL A 174 1.33 11.47 19.28
N GLY A 175 1.80 12.72 19.29
CA GLY A 175 2.01 13.56 18.10
C GLY A 175 3.35 13.29 17.42
N ARG A 176 3.59 13.93 16.28
CA ARG A 176 4.76 13.71 15.42
C ARG A 176 6.09 14.11 16.05
N GLU A 177 6.06 14.95 17.08
CA GLU A 177 7.22 15.48 17.80
C GLU A 177 7.96 14.39 18.59
N VAL A 178 7.31 13.25 18.86
CA VAL A 178 7.88 12.15 19.65
C VAL A 178 8.25 10.98 18.74
N ALA A 179 9.50 10.94 18.29
CA ALA A 179 9.97 9.96 17.29
C ALA A 179 9.60 8.49 17.60
N ALA A 180 9.73 8.05 18.86
CA ALA A 180 9.53 6.66 19.26
C ALA A 180 8.09 6.15 19.06
N TYR A 181 7.10 7.05 19.12
CA TYR A 181 5.67 6.73 19.07
C TYR A 181 4.91 7.61 18.08
N SER A 182 5.64 8.30 17.19
CA SER A 182 5.07 9.19 16.20
C SER A 182 4.04 8.45 15.32
N PRO A 183 2.95 9.11 14.91
CA PRO A 183 1.99 8.56 13.98
C PRO A 183 2.63 8.05 12.69
N GLN A 184 2.06 6.98 12.13
CA GLN A 184 2.57 6.33 10.93
C GLN A 184 1.45 6.06 9.94
N LEU A 185 1.75 6.24 8.66
CA LEU A 185 0.98 5.66 7.57
C LEU A 185 1.80 4.54 6.94
N ILE A 186 1.38 3.30 7.17
CA ILE A 186 2.05 2.09 6.71
C ILE A 186 1.34 1.62 5.45
N VAL A 187 2.03 1.66 4.31
CA VAL A 187 1.48 1.28 3.01
C VAL A 187 2.23 0.05 2.49
N THR A 188 1.50 -1.02 2.19
CA THR A 188 2.06 -2.25 1.63
C THR A 188 1.68 -2.36 0.16
N ARG A 189 2.71 -2.56 -0.68
CA ARG A 189 2.54 -2.88 -2.09
C ARG A 189 1.93 -4.26 -2.21
N GLY A 190 0.88 -4.39 -3.01
CA GLY A 190 0.44 -5.66 -3.52
C GLY A 190 1.56 -6.26 -4.33
N ILE A 191 1.82 -7.55 -4.12
CA ILE A 191 2.66 -8.29 -5.06
C ILE A 191 1.92 -8.18 -6.40
N PRO A 192 2.51 -7.57 -7.46
CA PRO A 192 1.93 -7.66 -8.79
C PRO A 192 1.68 -9.14 -9.04
N PRO A 193 0.50 -9.56 -9.57
CA PRO A 193 0.31 -10.96 -9.87
C PRO A 193 1.52 -11.38 -10.70
N ALA A 194 2.27 -12.38 -10.23
CA ALA A 194 3.44 -12.85 -10.96
C ALA A 194 2.94 -13.14 -12.37
N THR A 195 3.33 -12.31 -13.35
CA THR A 195 2.92 -12.54 -14.72
C THR A 195 3.46 -13.92 -15.04
N ALA A 196 2.55 -14.88 -15.21
CA ALA A 196 2.94 -16.25 -15.46
C ALA A 196 3.97 -16.24 -16.60
N PRO A 197 5.11 -16.95 -16.47
CA PRO A 197 6.07 -17.02 -17.56
C PRO A 197 5.36 -17.35 -18.86
N PRO A 198 5.73 -16.72 -19.99
CA PRO A 198 5.14 -17.05 -21.27
C PRO A 198 5.33 -18.55 -21.53
N VAL A 199 4.23 -19.23 -21.87
CA VAL A 199 4.28 -20.66 -22.18
C VAL A 199 4.82 -20.83 -23.60
N MET A 200 5.92 -21.57 -23.72
CA MET A 200 6.50 -21.95 -24.99
C MET A 200 5.91 -23.28 -25.45
N ALA A 201 5.45 -23.35 -26.70
CA ALA A 201 5.04 -24.57 -27.37
C ALA A 201 6.11 -25.00 -28.37
N ILE A 202 6.36 -26.31 -28.45
CA ILE A 202 7.23 -26.92 -29.45
C ILE A 202 6.41 -27.98 -30.19
N THR A 203 6.32 -27.85 -31.51
CA THR A 203 5.61 -28.79 -32.37
C THR A 203 6.52 -29.28 -33.50
N ASN A 204 6.26 -30.50 -33.99
CA ASN A 204 6.91 -31.02 -35.18
C ASN A 204 5.93 -30.95 -36.35
N GLN A 205 6.32 -30.29 -37.44
CA GLN A 205 5.50 -30.17 -38.64
C GLN A 205 6.40 -30.36 -39.87
N GLY A 206 6.12 -31.40 -40.68
CA GLY A 206 6.81 -31.62 -41.95
C GLY A 206 8.33 -31.81 -41.83
N GLY A 207 8.83 -32.34 -40.71
CA GLY A 207 10.26 -32.49 -40.45
C GLY A 207 10.94 -31.23 -39.93
N GLN A 208 10.19 -30.16 -39.68
CA GLN A 208 10.66 -28.96 -38.97
C GLN A 208 10.16 -28.94 -37.54
N ILE A 209 10.94 -28.31 -36.66
CA ILE A 209 10.52 -27.96 -35.30
C ILE A 209 10.04 -26.52 -35.32
N ILE A 210 8.82 -26.30 -34.86
CA ILE A 210 8.22 -24.98 -34.69
C ILE A 210 8.18 -24.68 -33.20
N ILE A 211 8.79 -23.56 -32.81
CA ILE A 211 8.84 -23.06 -31.44
C ILE A 211 8.05 -21.77 -31.41
N GLU A 212 7.03 -21.72 -30.56
CA GLU A 212 6.10 -20.59 -30.49
C GLU A 212 5.88 -20.15 -29.03
N TRP A 213 5.77 -18.84 -28.82
CA TRP A 213 5.42 -18.25 -27.52
C TRP A 213 4.69 -16.92 -27.71
N PRO A 214 3.84 -16.50 -26.75
CA PRO A 214 3.06 -15.26 -26.91
C PRO A 214 3.96 -14.03 -26.98
N VAL A 215 3.55 -12.99 -27.70
CA VAL A 215 4.23 -11.68 -27.66
C VAL A 215 3.90 -10.97 -26.34
N THR A 216 2.63 -11.02 -25.94
CA THR A 216 2.14 -10.47 -24.68
C THR A 216 2.76 -11.21 -23.49
N GLY A 217 3.37 -10.47 -22.57
CA GLY A 217 4.04 -11.06 -21.39
C GLY A 217 5.49 -11.52 -21.62
N SER A 218 5.99 -11.46 -22.87
CA SER A 218 7.35 -11.90 -23.23
C SER A 218 8.40 -10.79 -23.28
N SER A 219 8.09 -9.58 -22.83
CA SER A 219 9.09 -8.50 -22.77
C SER A 219 10.28 -8.88 -21.88
N GLY A 220 11.49 -8.79 -22.45
CA GLY A 220 12.76 -9.17 -21.80
C GLY A 220 13.07 -10.68 -21.79
N TRP A 221 12.17 -11.53 -22.27
CA TRP A 221 12.45 -12.96 -22.43
C TRP A 221 13.23 -13.22 -23.71
N THR A 222 14.18 -14.14 -23.64
CA THR A 222 15.01 -14.59 -24.77
C THR A 222 14.86 -16.09 -24.96
N LEU A 223 14.76 -16.53 -26.20
CA LEU A 223 14.84 -17.96 -26.53
C LEU A 223 16.29 -18.41 -26.41
N GLN A 224 16.51 -19.45 -25.62
CA GLN A 224 17.80 -20.09 -25.45
C GLN A 224 17.73 -21.55 -25.89
N GLU A 225 18.86 -22.06 -26.37
CA GLU A 225 19.05 -23.45 -26.74
C GLU A 225 20.28 -24.06 -26.06
N SER A 226 20.27 -25.39 -25.92
CA SER A 226 21.40 -26.18 -25.42
C SER A 226 21.31 -27.61 -25.93
N ASP A 227 22.46 -28.29 -26.01
CA ASP A 227 22.54 -29.74 -26.24
C ASP A 227 22.36 -30.55 -24.94
N GLN A 228 22.27 -29.86 -23.79
CA GLN A 228 22.09 -30.47 -22.47
C GLN A 228 20.95 -29.76 -21.71
N PRO A 229 20.10 -30.48 -20.98
CA PRO A 229 18.97 -29.87 -20.28
C PRO A 229 19.40 -29.01 -19.07
N THR A 230 20.59 -29.21 -18.52
CA THR A 230 21.01 -28.63 -17.22
C THR A 230 22.08 -27.55 -17.32
N SER A 231 22.75 -27.38 -18.47
CA SER A 231 23.86 -26.43 -18.64
C SER A 231 24.03 -26.05 -20.11
N GLY A 232 24.98 -25.16 -20.42
CA GLY A 232 25.32 -24.82 -21.81
C GLY A 232 24.30 -23.94 -22.54
N TRP A 233 23.38 -23.30 -21.81
CA TRP A 233 22.33 -22.46 -22.38
C TRP A 233 22.91 -21.18 -23.01
N ALA A 234 22.64 -20.98 -24.30
CA ALA A 234 22.98 -19.78 -25.04
C ALA A 234 21.75 -19.25 -25.80
N ALA A 235 21.74 -17.97 -26.14
CA ALA A 235 20.68 -17.42 -26.99
C ALA A 235 20.66 -18.14 -28.35
N THR A 236 19.47 -18.50 -28.82
CA THR A 236 19.29 -19.13 -30.13
C THR A 236 19.74 -18.18 -31.24
N ALA A 237 20.52 -18.68 -32.20
CA ALA A 237 20.98 -17.90 -33.36
C ALA A 237 19.88 -17.66 -34.41
N ALA A 238 18.77 -18.41 -34.35
CA ALA A 238 17.66 -18.23 -35.27
C ALA A 238 16.81 -16.99 -34.95
N THR A 239 16.43 -16.29 -36.00
CA THR A 239 15.59 -15.10 -35.92
C THR A 239 14.14 -15.49 -35.63
N ALA A 240 13.58 -14.96 -34.54
CA ALA A 240 12.15 -15.06 -34.26
C ALA A 240 11.37 -14.10 -35.16
N THR A 241 10.26 -14.58 -35.72
CA THR A 241 9.32 -13.78 -36.51
C THR A 241 8.02 -13.60 -35.74
N GLN A 242 7.40 -12.44 -35.85
CA GLN A 242 6.13 -12.15 -35.20
C GLN A 242 4.99 -12.33 -36.20
N THR A 243 3.97 -13.12 -35.85
CA THR A 243 2.73 -13.25 -36.65
C THR A 243 1.56 -13.46 -35.70
N ASN A 244 0.47 -12.69 -35.88
CA ASN A 244 -0.76 -12.81 -35.09
C ASN A 244 -0.56 -12.84 -33.56
N GLY A 245 0.37 -12.03 -33.04
CA GLY A 245 0.62 -11.93 -31.59
C GLY A 245 1.45 -13.08 -30.99
N VAL A 246 2.07 -13.90 -31.83
CA VAL A 246 2.96 -15.01 -31.44
C VAL A 246 4.35 -14.78 -32.03
N TRP A 247 5.37 -15.01 -31.22
CA TRP A 247 6.74 -15.18 -31.68
C TRP A 247 6.92 -16.61 -32.18
N ARG A 248 7.51 -16.76 -33.37
CA ARG A 248 7.72 -18.06 -34.03
C ARG A 248 9.16 -18.20 -34.51
N VAL A 249 9.76 -19.34 -34.16
CA VAL A 249 11.05 -19.80 -34.69
C VAL A 249 10.85 -21.16 -35.36
N VAL A 250 11.41 -21.31 -36.56
CA VAL A 250 11.38 -22.56 -37.32
C VAL A 250 12.81 -23.11 -37.40
N GLN A 251 12.99 -24.35 -36.98
CA GLN A 251 14.28 -25.04 -36.96
C GLN A 251 14.20 -26.33 -37.80
N THR A 252 15.26 -26.60 -38.55
CA THR A 252 15.46 -27.92 -39.15
C THR A 252 16.26 -28.77 -38.16
N PRO A 253 15.76 -29.94 -37.71
CA PRO A 253 16.52 -30.84 -36.85
C PRO A 253 17.85 -31.20 -37.50
N GLY A 254 18.95 -30.97 -36.80
CA GLY A 254 20.27 -31.46 -37.22
C GLY A 254 20.36 -32.98 -37.10
N SER A 255 21.31 -33.60 -37.81
CA SER A 255 21.54 -35.03 -37.72
C SER A 255 22.12 -35.40 -36.36
N SER A 256 21.30 -36.03 -35.52
CA SER A 256 21.63 -36.92 -34.38
C SER A 256 21.89 -36.37 -32.96
N ALA A 257 21.80 -35.06 -32.69
CA ALA A 257 21.86 -34.54 -31.31
C ALA A 257 20.47 -34.06 -30.81
N SER A 258 20.11 -34.44 -29.59
CA SER A 258 18.96 -33.85 -28.88
C SER A 258 19.24 -32.38 -28.61
N ARG A 259 18.27 -31.50 -28.92
CA ARG A 259 18.35 -30.08 -28.61
C ARG A 259 17.23 -29.65 -27.68
N PHE A 260 17.57 -28.86 -26.68
CA PHE A 260 16.67 -28.34 -25.66
C PHE A 260 16.45 -26.85 -25.87
N PHE A 261 15.25 -26.38 -25.56
CA PHE A 261 14.88 -24.97 -25.68
C PHE A 261 14.25 -24.49 -24.39
N ARG A 262 14.47 -23.22 -24.04
CA ARG A 262 13.78 -22.53 -22.95
C ARG A 262 13.60 -21.06 -23.26
N LEU A 263 12.61 -20.45 -22.63
CA LEU A 263 12.58 -18.99 -22.49
C LEU A 263 13.31 -18.61 -21.21
N ASN A 264 14.20 -17.63 -21.29
CA ASN A 264 14.92 -17.10 -20.14
C ASN A 264 14.80 -15.57 -20.11
N LYS A 265 14.42 -15.03 -18.95
CA LYS A 265 14.51 -13.60 -18.66
C LYS A 265 15.74 -13.38 -17.75
N PRO A 266 16.73 -12.57 -18.16
CA PRO A 266 17.87 -12.23 -17.31
C PRO A 266 17.45 -11.60 -15.97
#